data_AF-A0A1B0FHL2-F1
#
_entry.id   AF-A0A1B0FHL2-F1
#
_cell.length_a   1.000
_cell.length_b   1.000
_cell.length_c   1.000
_cell.angle_alpha   90.00
_cell.angle_beta   90.00
_cell.angle_gamma   90.00
#
_symmetry.space_group_name_H-M   'P 1'
#
loop_
_entity.id
_entity.type
_entity.pdbx_description
1 polymer ?
#
loop_
_entity_poly.entity_id
_entity_poly.type
_entity_poly.pdbx_seq_one_letter_code
_entity_poly.pdbx_strand_id
1 'polypeptide(L)'
;MIDLTGVVYDEQTHKWEKYSALCGVVFQVPTMSGDKLRISTMQEIIKPNTVKRIQGYGLPFPKDTTRKGDLLVAFDIQFPEKLTAAQKDMLRDML
;
A
#
# COMPACT_ATOMS: atom_id res chain seq x y z
N MET A 1 0.88 13.25 6.97
CA MET A 1 1.06 13.26 8.44
C MET A 1 2.41 13.90 8.77
N ILE A 2 2.60 14.54 9.92
CA ILE A 2 3.94 15.03 10.36
C ILE A 2 4.24 14.35 11.70
N ASP A 3 5.39 13.70 11.84
CA ASP A 3 5.79 13.08 13.11
C ASP A 3 6.50 14.07 14.05
N LEU A 4 6.84 13.60 15.25
CA LEU A 4 7.56 14.36 16.27
C LEU A 4 8.98 14.77 15.83
N THR A 5 9.51 14.18 14.76
CA THR A 5 10.82 14.54 14.19
C THR A 5 10.71 15.58 13.06
N GLY A 6 9.48 16.00 12.72
CA GLY A 6 9.20 16.97 11.67
C GLY A 6 9.26 16.38 10.26
N VAL A 7 9.28 15.05 10.11
CA VAL A 7 9.20 14.35 8.84
C VAL A 7 7.77 14.47 8.32
N VAL A 8 7.62 14.96 7.08
CA VAL A 8 6.34 15.03 6.40
C VAL A 8 6.13 13.76 5.60
N TYR A 9 5.10 12.99 5.96
CA TYR A 9 4.69 11.77 5.29
C TYR A 9 3.60 12.06 4.29
N ASP A 10 3.78 11.51 3.08
CA ASP A 10 2.69 11.36 2.11
C ASP A 10 1.97 10.04 2.38
N GLU A 11 0.65 10.08 2.53
CA GLU A 11 -0.17 8.91 2.82
C GLU A 11 -1.13 8.68 1.66
N GLN A 12 -0.95 7.56 0.98
CA GLN A 12 -1.80 7.19 -0.15
C GLN A 12 -2.53 5.89 0.16
N THR A 13 -3.85 5.97 0.28
CA THR A 13 -4.73 4.81 0.49
C THR A 13 -5.21 4.27 -0.85
N HIS A 14 -4.94 3.00 -1.11
CA HIS A 14 -5.43 2.31 -2.30
C HIS A 14 -6.35 1.16 -1.90
N LYS A 15 -7.53 1.12 -2.53
CA LYS A 15 -8.52 0.04 -2.33
C LYS A 15 -8.20 -1.12 -3.26
N TRP A 16 -8.05 -2.32 -2.71
CA TRP A 16 -7.72 -3.51 -3.48
C TRP A 16 -8.70 -4.64 -3.28
N GLU A 17 -8.84 -5.44 -4.34
CA GLU A 17 -9.60 -6.67 -4.32
C GLU A 17 -8.85 -7.79 -3.58
N LYS A 18 -9.59 -8.61 -2.84
CA LYS A 18 -9.08 -9.70 -1.99
C LYS A 18 -8.06 -10.63 -2.67
N TYR A 19 -8.30 -11.03 -3.92
CA TYR A 19 -7.41 -11.96 -4.63
C TYR A 19 -6.03 -11.36 -4.88
N SER A 20 -5.97 -10.05 -5.16
CA SER A 20 -4.74 -9.32 -5.41
C SER A 20 -3.86 -9.18 -4.16
N ALA A 21 -4.44 -9.21 -2.96
CA ALA A 21 -3.69 -9.22 -1.71
C ALA A 21 -3.06 -10.58 -1.38
N LEU A 22 -3.68 -11.69 -1.85
CA LEU A 22 -3.19 -13.05 -1.62
C LEU A 22 -2.17 -13.49 -2.68
N CYS A 23 -2.39 -13.12 -3.94
CA CYS A 23 -1.50 -13.45 -5.06
C CYS A 23 -0.37 -12.42 -5.26
N GLY A 24 -0.44 -11.31 -4.52
CA GLY A 24 0.44 -10.16 -4.67
C GLY A 24 0.10 -9.32 -5.89
N VAL A 25 0.19 -8.01 -5.71
CA VAL A 25 -0.10 -7.00 -6.72
C VAL A 25 1.14 -6.18 -7.04
N VAL A 26 1.27 -5.81 -8.31
CA VAL A 26 2.23 -4.81 -8.78
C VAL A 26 1.45 -3.57 -9.17
N PHE A 27 1.79 -2.44 -8.56
CA PHE A 27 1.11 -1.17 -8.79
C PHE A 27 2.11 -0.03 -8.85
N GLN A 28 1.66 1.08 -9.41
CA GLN A 28 2.45 2.29 -9.55
C GLN A 28 1.85 3.38 -8.69
N VAL A 29 2.66 3.95 -7.81
CA VAL A 29 2.26 5.08 -6.98
C VAL A 29 2.84 6.35 -7.60
N PRO A 30 2.01 7.35 -7.94
CA PRO A 30 2.51 8.64 -8.40
C PRO A 30 3.27 9.31 -7.26
N THR A 31 4.51 9.72 -7.52
CA THR A 31 5.29 10.52 -6.58
C THR A 31 5.11 12.00 -6.91
N MET A 32 5.30 12.86 -5.90
CA MET A 32 5.26 14.32 -6.07
C MET A 32 6.36 14.87 -6.99
N SER A 33 7.37 14.06 -7.32
CA SER A 33 8.41 14.41 -8.30
C SER A 33 7.98 14.15 -9.75
N GLY A 34 6.77 13.65 -9.99
CA GLY A 34 6.24 13.32 -11.32
C GLY A 34 6.55 11.90 -11.78
N ASP A 35 7.58 11.27 -11.19
CA ASP A 35 7.92 9.88 -11.44
C ASP A 35 6.93 8.92 -10.75
N LYS A 36 6.71 7.76 -11.36
CA LYS A 36 5.88 6.70 -10.77
C LYS A 36 6.77 5.67 -10.11
N LEU A 37 6.58 5.46 -8.80
CA LEU A 37 7.26 4.41 -8.08
C LEU A 37 6.54 3.08 -8.29
N ARG A 38 7.26 2.08 -8.83
CA ARG A 38 6.73 0.73 -8.99
C ARG A 38 6.91 -0.06 -7.70
N ILE A 39 5.81 -0.51 -7.11
CA ILE A 39 5.80 -1.33 -5.90
C ILE A 39 5.27 -2.71 -6.29
N SER A 40 6.00 -3.76 -5.90
CA SER A 40 5.61 -5.16 -6.09
C SER A 40 5.42 -5.82 -4.73
N THR A 41 4.29 -6.50 -4.57
CA THR A 41 3.96 -7.30 -3.38
C THR A 41 3.88 -8.80 -3.70
N MET A 42 4.39 -9.23 -4.85
CA MET A 42 4.33 -10.64 -5.30
C MET A 42 5.08 -11.64 -4.41
N GLN A 43 5.92 -11.17 -3.49
CA GLN A 43 6.70 -12.02 -2.57
C GLN A 43 6.22 -11.93 -1.13
N GLU A 44 5.16 -11.17 -0.85
CA GLU A 44 4.69 -10.90 0.51
C GLU A 44 3.16 -10.99 0.60
N ILE A 45 2.66 -11.64 1.65
CA ILE A 45 1.23 -11.63 1.96
C ILE A 45 0.91 -10.30 2.63
N ILE A 46 0.14 -9.45 1.97
CA ILE A 46 -0.33 -8.19 2.54
C ILE A 46 -1.53 -8.48 3.47
N LYS A 47 -1.41 -8.10 4.74
CA LYS A 47 -2.52 -8.17 5.69
C LYS A 47 -3.46 -6.97 5.54
N PRO A 48 -4.75 -7.09 5.87
CA PRO A 48 -5.65 -5.94 5.95
C PRO A 48 -5.11 -4.88 6.91
N ASN A 49 -5.26 -3.61 6.57
CA ASN A 49 -4.73 -2.46 7.34
C ASN A 49 -3.19 -2.44 7.46
N THR A 50 -2.48 -3.12 6.57
CA THR A 50 -1.02 -2.98 6.49
C THR A 50 -0.67 -1.60 5.95
N VAL A 51 0.38 -1.00 6.51
CA VAL A 51 0.99 0.22 5.96
C VAL A 51 2.42 -0.09 5.58
N LYS A 52 2.77 0.10 4.31
CA LYS A 52 4.15 -0.07 3.82
C LYS A 52 4.82 1.29 3.77
N ARG A 53 5.93 1.42 4.50
CA ARG A 53 6.78 2.61 4.49
C ARG A 53 7.86 2.46 3.43
N ILE A 54 7.95 3.45 2.55
CA ILE A 54 8.98 3.53 1.51
C ILE A 54 9.81 4.77 1.79
N GLN A 55 11.07 4.53 2.14
CA GLN A 55 11.96 5.58 2.60
C GLN A 55 12.39 6.52 1.47
N GLY A 56 12.40 7.83 1.72
CA GLY A 56 12.93 8.83 0.80
C GLY A 56 12.03 9.21 -0.39
N TYR A 57 10.81 8.67 -0.46
CA TYR A 57 9.81 8.99 -1.50
C TYR A 57 8.67 9.88 -1.01
N GLY A 58 8.73 10.33 0.25
CA GLY A 58 7.74 11.23 0.84
C GLY A 58 7.98 12.70 0.48
N LEU A 59 7.38 13.58 1.27
CA LEU A 59 7.41 15.01 1.02
C LEU A 59 8.77 15.62 1.40
N PRO A 60 9.26 16.64 0.67
CA PRO A 60 10.47 17.36 1.06
C PRO A 60 10.28 18.04 2.41
N PHE A 61 11.35 18.10 3.20
CA PHE A 61 11.26 18.76 4.51
C PHE A 61 11.06 20.28 4.32
N PRO A 62 10.18 20.92 5.11
CA PRO A 62 9.95 22.37 4.99
C PRO A 62 11.21 23.22 5.19
N LYS A 63 12.17 22.71 5.97
CA LYS A 63 13.43 23.40 6.29
C LYS A 63 14.61 23.00 5.39
N ASP A 64 14.50 21.88 4.68
CA ASP A 64 15.57 21.35 3.83
C ASP A 64 14.97 20.53 2.69
N THR A 65 14.86 21.15 1.51
CA THR A 65 14.26 20.53 0.33
C THR A 65 15.14 19.46 -0.32
N THR A 66 16.41 19.34 0.09
CA THR A 66 17.30 18.26 -0.37
C THR A 66 16.98 16.93 0.30
N ARG A 67 16.34 16.97 1.48
CA ARG A 67 15.88 15.80 2.21
C ARG A 67 14.41 15.54 1.91
N LYS A 68 14.08 14.28 1.66
CA LYS A 68 12.70 13.80 1.50
C LYS A 68 12.33 12.92 2.69
N GLY A 69 11.08 13.05 3.13
CA GLY A 69 10.46 12.12 4.08
C GLY A 69 10.11 10.80 3.40
N ASP A 70 9.18 10.07 4.01
CA ASP A 70 8.81 8.73 3.54
C ASP A 70 7.39 8.69 3.00
N LEU A 71 7.18 7.80 2.05
CA LEU A 71 5.87 7.51 1.48
C LEU A 71 5.25 6.35 2.26
N LEU A 72 4.05 6.56 2.78
CA LEU A 72 3.25 5.53 3.44
C LEU A 72 2.16 5.08 2.49
N VAL A 73 2.20 3.80 2.10
CA VAL A 73 1.15 3.18 1.31
C VAL A 73 0.27 2.37 2.26
N ALA A 74 -0.99 2.79 2.41
CA ALA A 74 -1.97 2.08 3.22
C ALA A 74 -2.82 1.15 2.35
N PHE A 75 -2.98 -0.08 2.82
CA PHE A 75 -3.61 -1.17 2.09
C PHE A 75 -5.01 -1.42 2.65
N ASP A 76 -6.02 -0.90 1.96
CA ASP A 76 -7.43 -1.16 2.28
C ASP A 76 -7.93 -2.36 1.46
N ILE A 77 -7.86 -3.54 2.08
CA ILE A 77 -8.30 -4.78 1.45
C ILE A 77 -9.80 -4.91 1.63
N GLN A 78 -10.55 -4.78 0.53
CA GLN A 78 -11.99 -4.95 0.55
C GLN A 78 -12.36 -6.42 0.37
N PHE A 79 -13.02 -6.97 1.38
CA PHE A 79 -13.66 -8.28 1.29
C PHE A 79 -15.03 -8.13 0.60
N PRO A 80 -15.39 -9.04 -0.32
CA PRO A 80 -16.71 -9.03 -0.91
C PRO A 80 -17.77 -9.31 0.17
N GLU A 81 -18.87 -8.55 0.14
CA GLU A 81 -19.97 -8.69 1.11
C GLU A 81 -20.68 -10.04 1.01
N LYS A 82 -20.63 -10.68 -0.17
CA LYS A 82 -21.25 -11.97 -0.45
C LYS A 82 -20.31 -12.85 -1.26
N LEU A 83 -20.28 -14.12 -0.90
CA LEU A 83 -19.63 -15.19 -1.65
C LEU A 83 -20.67 -16.27 -1.92
N THR A 84 -20.68 -16.80 -3.14
CA THR A 84 -21.52 -17.96 -3.49
C THR A 84 -21.04 -19.20 -2.73
N ALA A 85 -21.90 -20.21 -2.59
CA ALA A 85 -21.52 -21.47 -1.94
C ALA A 85 -20.28 -22.10 -2.62
N ALA A 86 -20.26 -22.13 -3.95
CA ALA A 86 -19.13 -22.61 -4.74
C ALA A 86 -17.83 -21.84 -4.45
N GLN A 87 -17.88 -20.50 -4.33
CA GLN A 87 -16.70 -19.71 -3.97
C GLN A 87 -16.21 -19.98 -2.55
N LYS A 88 -17.13 -20.25 -1.60
CA LYS A 88 -16.75 -20.61 -0.23
C LYS A 88 -16.10 -21.97 -0.15
N ASP A 89 -16.57 -22.95 -0.92
CA ASP A 89 -16.00 -24.30 -0.93
C ASP A 89 -14.61 -24.29 -1.60
N MET A 90 -14.44 -23.60 -2.74
CA MET A 90 -13.10 -23.41 -3.33
C MET A 90 -12.10 -22.76 -2.38
N LEU A 91 -12.55 -21.79 -1.56
CA LEU A 91 -11.69 -21.13 -0.58
C LEU A 91 -11.31 -22.06 0.60
N ARG A 92 -12.20 -22.98 1.00
CA ARG A 92 -11.90 -23.97 2.05
C ARG A 92 -10.92 -25.03 1.57
N ASP A 93 -10.98 -25.41 0.29
CA ASP A 93 -10.10 -26.43 -0.26
C ASP A 93 -8.66 -25.91 -0.48
N MET A 94 -8.47 -24.59 -0.59
CA MET A 94 -7.17 -23.95 -0.83
C MET A 94 -6.46 -23.39 0.41
N LEU A 95 -7.16 -23.18 1.54
CA LEU A 95 -6.63 -22.55 2.77
C LEU A 95 -6.64 -23.52 3.95
#